data_AF-A0A3P7H170-F1
#
_entry.id   AF-A0A3P7H170-F1
#
_cell.length_a   1.000
_cell.length_b   1.000
_cell.length_c   1.000
_cell.angle_alpha   90.00
_cell.angle_beta   90.00
_cell.angle_gamma   90.00
#
_symmetry.space_group_name_H-M   'P 1'
#
loop_
_entity.id
_entity.type
_entity.pdbx_description
1 polymer ?
#
loop_
_entity_poly.entity_id
_entity_poly.type
_entity_poly.pdbx_seq_one_letter_code
_entity_poly.pdbx_strand_id
1 'polypeptide(L)'
;MLANLHAYRFKYFFKTNGGLEDLMRFLLYSCAPLSAYYCRRQFARAISRRIFNDTKNLLIIIDREQTERVQAHLVDALKQYEMQLELKLPDRREWHLMNSLNFALALLTTIGHGDQLPETTAGQVILPFYDMFNPCYTCGMVRSRNFLLFNTVKFHT
;
A
#
# COMPACT_ATOMS: atom_id res chain seq x y z
N MET A 1 7.27 5.08 8.45
CA MET A 1 8.27 4.35 9.27
C MET A 1 9.58 3.98 8.56
N LEU A 2 9.56 3.47 7.32
CA LEU A 2 10.78 3.04 6.59
C LEU A 2 11.82 4.17 6.38
N ALA A 3 11.38 5.40 6.11
CA ALA A 3 12.28 6.54 5.88
C ALA A 3 13.08 6.95 7.15
N ASN A 4 12.44 6.90 8.33
CA ASN A 4 13.11 7.23 9.59
C ASN A 4 14.09 6.14 10.05
N LEU A 5 13.80 4.87 9.74
CA LEU A 5 14.73 3.77 10.00
C LEU A 5 15.99 3.87 9.14
N HIS A 6 15.83 4.29 7.88
CA HIS A 6 16.94 4.60 6.97
C HIS A 6 17.82 5.73 7.51
N ALA A 7 17.21 6.82 8.02
CA ALA A 7 17.93 7.98 8.54
C ALA A 7 18.73 7.69 9.82
N TYR A 8 18.14 6.95 10.78
CA TYR A 8 18.84 6.57 12.01
C TYR A 8 20.00 5.61 11.73
N ARG A 9 19.82 4.63 10.84
CA ARG A 9 20.86 3.67 10.48
C ARG A 9 22.03 4.32 9.73
N PHE A 10 21.77 5.36 8.94
CA PHE A 10 22.80 6.14 8.24
C PHE A 10 23.79 6.80 9.22
N LYS A 11 23.29 7.29 10.36
CA LYS A 11 24.08 8.04 11.34
C LYS A 11 25.03 7.16 12.16
N TYR A 12 24.64 5.91 12.44
CA TYR A 12 25.50 4.96 13.15
C TYR A 12 26.55 4.29 12.24
N PHE A 13 26.25 4.20 10.95
CA PHE A 13 27.10 3.53 9.96
C PHE A 13 28.36 4.34 9.59
N PHE A 14 28.26 5.67 9.56
CA PHE A 14 29.41 6.53 9.24
C PHE A 14 30.46 6.65 10.36
N LYS A 15 30.18 6.14 11.58
CA LYS A 15 31.03 6.37 12.76
C LYS A 15 32.11 5.30 12.96
N THR A 16 32.01 4.16 12.29
CA THR A 16 32.93 3.03 12.45
C THR A 16 33.76 2.87 11.17
N ASN A 17 35.03 3.26 11.24
CA ASN A 17 36.04 3.24 10.17
C ASN A 17 35.84 2.17 9.08
N GLY A 18 35.68 2.61 7.82
CA GLY A 18 35.59 1.75 6.63
C GLY A 18 34.45 2.09 5.64
N GLY A 19 34.13 3.36 5.42
CA GLY A 19 32.85 3.79 4.82
C GLY A 19 32.54 3.36 3.38
N LEU A 20 33.50 2.92 2.56
CA LEU A 20 33.25 2.62 1.13
C LEU A 20 32.58 1.26 0.91
N GLU A 21 33.11 0.20 1.52
CA GLU A 21 32.57 -1.17 1.46
C GLU A 21 31.15 -1.24 2.02
N ASP A 22 30.95 -0.50 3.09
CA ASP A 22 29.72 -0.40 3.83
C ASP A 22 28.65 0.35 3.01
N LEU A 23 28.99 1.49 2.39
CA LEU A 23 28.10 2.17 1.43
C LEU A 23 27.78 1.28 0.22
N MET A 24 28.77 0.54 -0.29
CA MET A 24 28.57 -0.35 -1.43
C MET A 24 27.59 -1.48 -1.08
N ARG A 25 27.70 -2.08 0.11
CA ARG A 25 26.74 -3.07 0.61
C ARG A 25 25.33 -2.50 0.74
N PHE A 26 25.18 -1.30 1.30
CA PHE A 26 23.88 -0.65 1.42
C PHE A 26 23.24 -0.35 0.06
N LEU A 27 24.03 0.16 -0.90
CA LEU A 27 23.58 0.41 -2.26
C LEU A 27 23.17 -0.89 -2.96
N LEU A 28 23.93 -1.97 -2.80
CA LEU A 28 23.59 -3.28 -3.34
C LEU A 28 22.29 -3.85 -2.72
N TYR A 29 22.15 -3.76 -1.40
CA TYR A 29 20.94 -4.19 -0.69
C TYR A 29 19.69 -3.40 -1.08
N SER A 30 19.82 -2.14 -1.50
CA SER A 30 18.70 -1.34 -1.99
C SER A 30 18.42 -1.58 -3.48
N CYS A 31 19.48 -1.67 -4.29
CA CYS A 31 19.38 -1.75 -5.76
C CYS A 31 18.92 -3.14 -6.25
N ALA A 32 19.40 -4.23 -5.65
CA ALA A 32 19.03 -5.59 -6.05
C ALA A 32 17.51 -5.89 -5.92
N PRO A 33 16.83 -5.58 -4.80
CA PRO A 33 15.38 -5.75 -4.73
C PRO A 33 14.64 -4.74 -5.62
N LEU A 34 15.18 -3.55 -5.84
CA LEU A 34 14.57 -2.54 -6.71
C LEU A 34 14.56 -3.00 -8.18
N SER A 35 15.66 -3.57 -8.67
CA SER A 35 15.75 -4.08 -10.05
C SER A 35 14.83 -5.29 -10.26
N ALA A 36 14.77 -6.21 -9.29
CA ALA A 36 13.85 -7.35 -9.32
C ALA A 36 12.37 -6.90 -9.29
N TYR A 37 12.05 -5.91 -8.45
CA TYR A 37 10.72 -5.30 -8.39
C TYR A 37 10.36 -4.61 -9.71
N TYR A 38 11.29 -3.83 -10.27
CA TYR A 38 11.08 -3.09 -11.52
C TYR A 38 10.86 -4.04 -12.70
N CYS A 39 11.67 -5.10 -12.81
CA CYS A 39 11.52 -6.15 -13.83
C CYS A 39 10.14 -6.83 -13.73
N ARG A 40 9.72 -7.27 -12.54
CA ARG A 40 8.39 -7.88 -12.35
C ARG A 40 7.25 -6.94 -12.72
N ARG A 41 7.37 -5.66 -12.35
CA ARG A 41 6.35 -4.65 -12.67
C ARG A 41 6.29 -4.35 -14.17
N GLN A 42 7.44 -4.30 -14.85
CA GLN A 42 7.50 -4.10 -16.30
C GLN A 42 6.92 -5.30 -17.05
N PHE A 43 7.26 -6.53 -16.63
CA PHE A 43 6.72 -7.75 -17.23
C PHE A 43 5.19 -7.82 -17.10
N ALA A 44 4.65 -7.57 -15.90
CA ALA A 44 3.20 -7.52 -15.68
C ALA A 44 2.50 -6.46 -16.57
N ARG A 45 3.12 -5.29 -16.74
CA ARG A 45 2.63 -4.24 -17.64
C ARG A 45 2.74 -4.61 -19.12
N ALA A 46 3.77 -5.34 -19.52
CA ALA A 46 3.95 -5.81 -20.88
C ALA A 46 2.89 -6.86 -21.25
N ILE A 47 2.61 -7.79 -20.33
CA ILE A 47 1.55 -8.79 -20.49
C ILE A 47 0.18 -8.10 -20.60
N SER A 48 -0.15 -7.19 -19.68
CA SER A 48 -1.45 -6.52 -19.72
C SER A 48 -1.64 -5.75 -21.03
N ARG A 49 -0.62 -5.01 -21.48
CA ARG A 49 -0.67 -4.29 -22.76
C ARG A 49 -0.84 -5.24 -23.96
N ARG A 50 -0.16 -6.38 -23.97
CA ARG A 50 -0.31 -7.38 -25.04
C ARG A 50 -1.74 -7.90 -25.11
N ILE A 51 -2.31 -8.31 -23.97
CA ILE A 51 -3.70 -8.80 -23.89
C ILE A 51 -4.69 -7.73 -24.41
N PHE A 52 -4.56 -6.49 -23.95
CA PHE A 52 -5.43 -5.40 -24.42
C PHE A 52 -5.23 -5.07 -25.90
N ASN A 53 -4.01 -5.20 -26.44
CA ASN A 53 -3.74 -4.94 -27.85
C ASN A 53 -4.30 -6.05 -28.75
N ASP A 54 -4.15 -7.32 -28.35
CA ASP A 54 -4.67 -8.47 -29.09
C ASP A 54 -6.21 -8.45 -29.10
N THR A 55 -6.83 -8.04 -28.00
CA THR A 55 -8.29 -7.85 -27.92
C THR A 55 -8.78 -6.73 -28.84
N LYS A 56 -8.06 -5.60 -28.90
CA LYS A 56 -8.38 -4.49 -29.82
C LYS A 56 -8.21 -4.90 -31.28
N ASN A 57 -7.17 -5.66 -31.61
CA ASN A 57 -6.95 -6.12 -32.97
C ASN A 57 -8.05 -7.10 -33.42
N LEU A 58 -8.49 -8.01 -32.53
CA LEU A 58 -9.65 -8.86 -32.77
C LEU A 58 -10.95 -8.05 -32.96
N LEU A 59 -11.15 -7.00 -32.17
CA LEU A 59 -12.30 -6.09 -32.29
C LEU A 59 -12.27 -5.22 -33.56
N ILE A 60 -11.09 -4.94 -34.14
CA ILE A 60 -10.94 -4.18 -35.40
C ILE A 60 -11.20 -5.06 -36.64
N ILE A 61 -10.97 -6.38 -36.54
CA ILE A 61 -11.27 -7.34 -37.62
C ILE A 61 -12.79 -7.57 -37.77
N ILE A 62 -13.57 -7.30 -36.71
CA ILE A 62 -15.03 -7.24 -36.74
C ILE A 62 -15.41 -5.79 -37.10
N ASP A 63 -15.91 -5.61 -38.31
CA ASP A 63 -16.31 -4.36 -38.96
C ASP A 63 -16.71 -3.20 -38.01
N ARG A 64 -16.16 -2.00 -38.28
CA ARG A 64 -16.23 -0.77 -37.44
C ARG A 64 -17.66 -0.37 -37.03
N GLU A 65 -18.68 -0.76 -37.80
CA GLU A 65 -20.09 -0.43 -37.54
C GLU A 65 -20.76 -1.40 -36.54
N GLN A 66 -20.29 -2.66 -36.46
CA GLN A 66 -20.83 -3.66 -35.55
C GLN A 66 -20.14 -3.62 -34.17
N THR A 67 -18.93 -3.06 -34.09
CA THR A 67 -18.17 -2.95 -32.84
C THR A 67 -18.91 -2.13 -31.79
N GLU A 68 -19.61 -1.06 -32.19
CA GLU A 68 -20.32 -0.17 -31.26
C GLU A 68 -21.54 -0.84 -30.63
N ARG A 69 -22.29 -1.63 -31.42
CA ARG A 69 -23.44 -2.41 -30.94
C ARG A 69 -23.03 -3.56 -30.04
N VAL A 70 -21.96 -4.28 -30.41
CA VAL A 70 -21.41 -5.38 -29.61
C VAL A 70 -20.80 -4.84 -28.32
N GLN A 71 -20.10 -3.71 -28.37
CA GLN A 71 -19.56 -3.05 -27.18
C GLN A 71 -20.69 -2.58 -26.26
N ALA A 72 -21.77 -2.00 -26.80
CA ALA A 72 -22.94 -1.63 -26.02
C ALA A 72 -23.57 -2.86 -25.35
N HIS A 73 -23.76 -3.97 -26.07
CA HIS A 73 -24.28 -5.22 -25.49
C HIS A 73 -23.34 -5.84 -24.45
N LEU A 74 -22.03 -5.78 -24.63
CA LEU A 74 -21.05 -6.26 -23.64
C LEU A 74 -21.06 -5.41 -22.38
N VAL A 75 -21.17 -4.09 -22.50
CA VAL A 75 -21.29 -3.17 -21.36
C VAL A 75 -22.59 -3.44 -20.60
N ASP A 76 -23.69 -3.67 -21.30
CA ASP A 76 -24.98 -3.94 -20.67
C ASP A 76 -25.01 -5.31 -19.99
N ALA A 77 -24.44 -6.34 -20.63
CA ALA A 77 -24.27 -7.65 -20.03
C ALA A 77 -23.35 -7.60 -18.79
N LEU A 78 -22.23 -6.87 -18.85
CA LEU A 78 -21.36 -6.64 -17.70
C LEU A 78 -22.11 -5.94 -16.57
N LYS A 79 -22.91 -4.92 -16.88
CA LYS A 79 -23.71 -4.19 -15.89
C LYS A 79 -24.78 -5.09 -15.24
N GLN A 80 -25.36 -6.00 -16.01
CA GLN A 80 -26.27 -7.02 -15.48
C GLN A 80 -25.54 -8.02 -14.58
N TYR A 81 -24.34 -8.47 -14.96
CA TYR A 81 -23.49 -9.32 -14.11
C TYR A 81 -23.05 -8.59 -12.82
N GLU A 82 -22.70 -7.31 -12.90
CA GLU A 82 -22.38 -6.44 -11.76
C GLU A 82 -23.59 -6.16 -10.84
N MET A 83 -24.80 -6.24 -11.37
CA MET A 83 -26.03 -6.11 -10.57
C MET A 83 -26.42 -7.44 -9.91
N GLN A 84 -26.12 -8.58 -10.54
CA GLN A 84 -26.39 -9.91 -10.00
C GLN A 84 -25.34 -10.39 -8.99
N LEU A 85 -24.07 -10.06 -9.21
CA LEU A 85 -23.10 -10.12 -8.14
C LEU A 85 -23.32 -8.87 -7.29
N GLU A 86 -23.84 -9.00 -6.08
CA GLU A 86 -23.71 -7.96 -5.05
C GLU A 86 -22.22 -7.81 -4.63
N LEU A 87 -21.32 -7.61 -5.59
CA LEU A 87 -19.98 -7.06 -5.39
C LEU A 87 -20.14 -5.58 -5.02
N LYS A 88 -20.82 -5.31 -3.91
CA LYS A 88 -20.42 -4.19 -3.06
C LYS A 88 -19.02 -4.56 -2.60
N LEU A 89 -18.00 -4.18 -3.39
CA LEU A 89 -16.73 -3.85 -2.78
C LEU A 89 -17.12 -2.91 -1.64
N PRO A 90 -16.82 -3.24 -0.37
CA PRO A 90 -17.16 -2.36 0.74
C PRO A 90 -16.62 -1.00 0.31
N ASP A 91 -17.50 0.00 0.18
CA ASP A 91 -17.08 1.29 -0.36
C ASP A 91 -16.03 1.79 0.61
N ARG A 92 -14.76 1.60 0.22
CA ARG A 92 -13.62 1.86 1.08
C ARG A 92 -13.50 3.36 1.32
N ARG A 93 -14.35 4.20 0.74
CA ARG A 93 -14.39 5.64 0.97
C ARG A 93 -15.54 6.05 1.90
N GLU A 94 -16.50 5.17 2.15
CA GLU A 94 -17.58 5.45 3.10
C GLU A 94 -17.07 5.37 4.55
N TRP A 95 -17.36 6.43 5.32
CA TRP A 95 -17.01 6.56 6.73
C TRP A 95 -18.02 5.84 7.62
N HIS A 96 -17.90 4.51 7.67
CA HIS A 96 -18.57 3.68 8.68
C HIS A 96 -17.74 3.63 9.97
N LEU A 97 -18.36 3.36 11.11
CA LEU A 97 -17.69 3.33 12.43
C LEU A 97 -16.52 2.32 12.48
N MET A 98 -16.65 1.18 11.79
CA MET A 98 -15.56 0.19 11.70
C MET A 98 -14.41 0.66 10.79
N ASN A 99 -14.72 1.34 9.69
CA ASN A 99 -13.70 1.90 8.80
C ASN A 99 -12.94 3.03 9.49
N SER A 100 -13.64 3.94 10.19
CA SER A 100 -13.00 5.04 10.91
C SER A 100 -12.13 4.54 12.07
N LEU A 101 -12.55 3.49 12.78
CA LEU A 101 -11.73 2.84 13.80
C LEU A 101 -10.48 2.19 13.19
N ASN A 102 -10.63 1.48 12.07
CA ASN A 102 -9.50 0.87 11.37
C ASN A 102 -8.51 1.94 10.86
N PHE A 103 -9.03 3.04 10.32
CA PHE A 103 -8.25 4.21 9.94
C PHE A 103 -7.50 4.81 11.14
N ALA A 104 -8.16 4.99 12.28
CA ALA A 104 -7.54 5.49 13.51
C ALA A 104 -6.47 4.55 14.05
N LEU A 105 -6.70 3.23 14.02
CA LEU A 105 -5.70 2.22 14.39
C LEU A 105 -4.50 2.24 13.45
N ALA A 106 -4.73 2.34 12.13
CA ALA A 106 -3.67 2.43 11.14
C ALA A 106 -2.83 3.71 11.30
N LEU A 107 -3.46 4.81 11.73
CA LEU A 107 -2.81 6.06 12.07
C LEU A 107 -2.01 5.94 13.38
N LEU A 108 -2.58 5.36 14.44
CA LEU A 108 -1.92 5.14 15.73
C LEU A 108 -0.69 4.21 15.60
N THR A 109 -0.82 3.15 14.81
CA THR A 109 0.24 2.17 14.57
C THR A 109 1.22 2.60 13.49
N THR A 110 0.98 3.72 12.81
CA THR A 110 1.77 4.23 11.68
C THR A 110 1.92 3.25 10.50
N ILE A 111 1.00 2.28 10.39
CA ILE A 111 0.92 1.37 9.25
C ILE A 111 0.53 2.16 8.01
N GLY A 112 -0.45 3.06 8.16
CA GLY A 112 -0.89 3.99 7.12
C GLY A 112 -1.30 3.29 5.83
N HIS A 113 -2.45 2.61 5.82
CA HIS A 113 -2.96 1.89 4.65
C HIS A 113 -3.19 2.78 3.42
N GLY A 114 -3.43 4.09 3.60
CA GLY A 114 -3.55 5.06 2.49
C GLY A 114 -4.85 4.94 1.67
N ASP A 115 -5.73 4.00 2.01
CA ASP A 115 -6.99 3.76 1.30
C ASP A 115 -8.06 4.82 1.60
N GLN A 116 -7.97 5.49 2.75
CA GLN A 116 -8.91 6.52 3.22
C GLN A 116 -8.17 7.76 3.68
N LEU A 117 -8.60 8.93 3.20
CA LEU A 117 -8.08 10.24 3.59
C LEU A 117 -9.28 11.18 3.76
N PRO A 118 -9.34 12.00 4.82
CA PRO A 118 -10.44 12.95 4.95
C PRO A 118 -10.28 14.09 3.95
N GLU A 119 -11.35 14.35 3.21
CA GLU A 119 -11.42 15.43 2.23
C GLU A 119 -11.71 16.80 2.88
N THR A 120 -12.11 16.80 4.15
CA THR A 120 -12.40 18.02 4.91
C THR A 120 -11.12 18.81 5.22
N THR A 121 -11.15 20.13 5.02
CA THR A 121 -10.03 21.03 5.37
C THR A 121 -9.61 20.93 6.83
N ALA A 122 -10.57 20.78 7.76
CA ALA A 122 -10.28 20.59 9.17
C ALA A 122 -9.50 19.29 9.43
N GLY A 123 -9.92 18.18 8.82
CA GLY A 123 -9.23 16.89 8.92
C GLY A 123 -7.80 16.94 8.41
N GLN A 124 -7.54 17.66 7.31
CA GLN A 124 -6.20 17.83 6.74
C GLN A 124 -5.25 18.62 7.65
N VAL A 125 -5.77 19.55 8.45
CA VAL A 125 -4.95 20.31 9.42
C VAL A 125 -4.71 19.48 10.67
N ILE A 126 -5.71 18.74 11.16
CA ILE A 126 -5.65 17.99 12.42
C ILE A 126 -4.77 16.73 12.28
N LEU A 127 -4.84 16.02 11.15
CA LEU A 127 -4.11 14.77 10.90
C LEU A 127 -2.60 14.85 11.13
N PRO A 128 -1.88 15.84 10.57
CA PRO A 128 -0.44 15.99 10.80
C PRO A 128 -0.07 16.16 12.28
N PHE A 129 -0.88 16.88 13.06
CA PHE A 129 -0.64 17.02 14.49
C PHE A 129 -0.80 15.69 15.22
N TYR A 130 -1.86 14.93 14.90
CA TYR A 130 -2.05 13.60 15.48
C TYR A 130 -0.92 12.63 15.10
N ASP A 131 -0.46 12.65 13.85
CA ASP A 131 0.63 11.79 13.37
C ASP A 131 1.99 12.14 14.03
N MET A 132 2.19 13.39 14.44
CA MET A 132 3.39 13.79 15.18
C MET A 132 3.43 13.21 16.60
N PHE A 133 2.30 13.20 17.30
CA PHE A 133 2.24 12.81 18.72
C PHE A 133 2.04 11.30 18.90
N ASN A 134 1.18 10.67 18.10
CA ASN A 134 0.79 9.27 18.24
C ASN A 134 1.96 8.27 18.31
N PRO A 135 3.00 8.34 17.47
CA PRO A 135 4.10 7.37 17.47
C PRO A 135 4.88 7.35 18.78
N CYS A 136 4.98 8.50 19.47
CA CYS A 136 5.65 8.59 20.76
C CYS A 136 4.86 7.83 21.85
N TYR A 137 3.55 8.05 21.90
CA TYR A 137 2.66 7.39 22.86
C TYR A 137 2.55 5.87 22.61
N THR A 138 2.36 5.46 21.35
CA THR A 138 2.19 4.04 21.02
C THR A 138 3.47 3.24 21.21
N CYS A 139 4.64 3.82 20.90
CA CYS A 139 5.94 3.19 21.17
C CYS A 139 6.15 2.90 22.67
N GLY A 140 5.81 3.86 23.54
CA GLY A 140 5.88 3.67 25.00
C GLY A 140 4.97 2.54 25.49
N MET A 141 3.72 2.52 25.01
CA MET A 141 2.75 1.49 25.40
C MET A 141 3.15 0.10 24.90
N VAL A 142 3.61 -0.03 23.65
CA VAL A 142 4.07 -1.31 23.08
C VAL A 142 5.29 -1.82 23.84
N ARG A 143 6.23 -0.94 24.21
CA ARG A 143 7.40 -1.32 25.02
C ARG A 143 7.00 -1.88 26.39
N SER A 144 6.06 -1.23 27.07
CA SER A 144 5.56 -1.69 28.38
C SER A 144 4.86 -3.05 28.28
N ARG A 145 3.97 -3.23 27.30
CA ARG A 145 3.27 -4.51 27.07
C ARG A 145 4.23 -5.64 26.71
N ASN A 146 5.20 -5.38 25.83
CA ASN A 146 6.21 -6.37 25.48
C ASN A 146 7.04 -6.77 26.71
N PHE A 147 7.43 -5.81 27.57
CA PHE A 147 8.13 -6.11 28.81
C PHE A 147 7.31 -7.02 29.74
N LEU A 148 6.01 -6.77 29.91
CA LEU A 148 5.13 -7.64 30.70
C LEU A 148 5.03 -9.04 30.09
N LEU A 149 4.82 -9.15 28.78
CA LEU A 149 4.74 -10.43 28.07
C LEU A 149 6.02 -11.25 28.20
N PHE A 150 7.19 -10.63 28.06
CA PHE A 150 8.48 -11.30 28.26
C PHE A 150 8.64 -11.83 29.68
N ASN A 151 8.20 -11.08 30.69
CA ASN A 151 8.25 -11.54 32.07
C ASN A 151 7.27 -12.71 32.29
N THR A 152 6.03 -12.63 31.81
CA THR A 152 5.05 -13.72 31.98
C THR A 152 5.48 -15.01 31.28
N VAL A 153 6.12 -14.93 30.10
CA VAL A 153 6.63 -16.12 29.39
C VAL A 153 7.79 -16.76 30.15
N LYS A 154 8.68 -15.96 30.77
CA LYS A 154 9.78 -16.46 31.60
C LYS A 154 9.31 -17.16 32.88
N PHE A 155 8.15 -16.83 33.42
CA PHE A 155 7.60 -17.54 34.59
C PHE A 155 6.93 -18.88 34.24
N HIS A 156 6.72 -19.16 32.95
CA HIS A 156 6.06 -20.38 32.48
C HIS A 156 7.03 -21.41 31.87
N THR A 157 8.35 -21.16 31.91
CA THR A 157 9.43 -22.08 31.51
C THR A 157 10.36 -22.33 32.68
#